data_AF-A0A9P8HM54-F1
#
_entry.id   AF-A0A9P8HM54-F1
#
_cell.length_a   1.000
_cell.length_b   1.000
_cell.length_c   1.000
_cell.angle_alpha   90.00
_cell.angle_beta   90.00
_cell.angle_gamma   90.00
#
_symmetry.space_group_name_H-M   'P 1'
#
loop_
_entity.id
_entity.type
_entity.pdbx_description
1 polymer ?
#
loop_
_entity_poly.entity_id
_entity_poly.type
_entity_poly.pdbx_seq_one_letter_code
_entity_poly.pdbx_strand_id
1 'polypeptide(L)'
;MKFFAAAALFATSAMAAVCPDGGLFTNPLCCSSILLEAVGLDCTTPTVSVATAGIFQANCASIGKQPACCVAPIAGQGLLCNKPAGTH
;
A
#
# COMPACT_ATOMS: atom_id res chain seq x y z
N MET A 1 32.00 -34.55 21.00
CA MET A 1 30.84 -34.10 21.80
C MET A 1 30.80 -32.59 21.74
N LYS A 2 29.64 -32.02 21.34
CA LYS A 2 29.37 -30.57 21.15
C LYS A 2 30.12 -29.97 19.94
N PHE A 3 29.57 -29.09 19.11
CA PHE A 3 28.60 -28.01 19.34
C PHE A 3 27.83 -27.75 18.03
N PHE A 4 26.51 -27.86 18.03
CA PHE A 4 25.69 -27.18 17.02
C PHE A 4 24.54 -26.49 17.75
N ALA A 5 24.82 -25.28 18.24
CA ALA A 5 23.79 -24.35 18.66
C ALA A 5 23.16 -23.76 17.39
N ALA A 6 22.04 -24.35 16.95
CA ALA A 6 21.20 -23.73 15.94
C ALA A 6 20.30 -22.70 16.64
N ALA A 7 20.75 -21.44 16.69
CA ALA A 7 19.87 -20.33 16.98
C ALA A 7 18.93 -20.17 15.78
N ALA A 8 17.68 -20.57 15.95
CA ALA A 8 16.62 -20.28 14.99
C ALA A 8 16.35 -18.77 15.01
N LEU A 9 16.90 -18.06 14.03
CA LEU A 9 16.49 -16.70 13.70
C LEU A 9 15.05 -16.75 13.21
N PHE A 10 14.09 -16.46 14.08
CA PHE A 10 12.76 -16.07 13.65
C PHE A 10 12.89 -14.71 12.96
N ALA A 11 13.17 -14.73 11.66
CA ALA A 11 13.00 -13.58 10.79
C ALA A 11 11.49 -13.33 10.67
N THR A 12 10.92 -12.62 11.64
CA THR A 12 9.63 -11.95 11.46
C THR A 12 9.87 -10.86 10.44
N SER A 13 9.81 -11.20 9.16
CA SER A 13 9.64 -10.20 8.13
C SER A 13 8.30 -9.55 8.42
N ALA A 14 8.33 -8.38 9.05
CA ALA A 14 7.17 -7.52 9.11
C ALA A 14 6.82 -7.20 7.66
N MET A 15 5.83 -7.90 7.10
CA MET A 15 5.19 -7.51 5.86
C MET A 15 4.53 -6.18 6.21
N ALA A 16 5.24 -5.07 6.08
CA ALA A 16 4.65 -3.76 6.34
C ALA A 16 3.46 -3.65 5.40
N ALA A 17 2.26 -3.55 5.97
CA ALA A 17 1.06 -3.33 5.19
C ALA A 17 1.30 -2.11 4.29
N VAL A 18 0.85 -2.20 3.03
CA VAL A 18 1.09 -1.13 2.04
C VAL A 18 0.49 0.20 2.46
N CYS A 19 -0.53 0.15 3.32
CA CYS A 19 -1.07 1.29 4.04
C CYS A 19 -0.90 1.07 5.55
N PRO A 20 -0.62 2.13 6.32
CA PRO A 20 -0.37 2.00 7.76
C PRO A 20 -1.61 1.45 8.49
N ASP A 21 -1.40 0.39 9.27
CA ASP A 21 -2.43 -0.19 10.12
C ASP A 21 -2.79 0.74 11.29
N GLY A 22 -4.07 0.83 11.63
CA GLY A 22 -4.55 1.60 12.80
C GLY A 22 -4.61 3.12 12.62
N GLY A 23 -4.41 3.62 11.40
CA GLY A 23 -4.51 5.05 11.05
C GLY A 23 -5.80 5.44 10.32
N LEU A 24 -5.84 6.69 9.84
CA LEU A 24 -6.93 7.17 8.99
C LEU A 24 -6.80 6.64 7.55
N PHE A 25 -5.58 6.51 7.04
CA PHE A 25 -5.29 6.11 5.65
C PHE A 25 -5.01 4.61 5.52
N THR A 26 -6.01 3.78 5.77
CA THR A 26 -5.89 2.31 5.83
C THR A 26 -6.32 1.60 4.54
N ASN A 27 -6.93 2.31 3.59
CA ASN A 27 -7.52 1.69 2.40
C ASN A 27 -6.61 1.84 1.19
N PRO A 28 -6.05 0.75 0.63
CA PRO A 28 -5.27 0.81 -0.59
C PRO A 28 -6.19 1.03 -1.80
N LEU A 29 -5.98 2.12 -2.53
CA LEU A 29 -6.64 2.46 -3.78
C LEU A 29 -5.62 2.85 -4.86
N CYS A 30 -6.03 2.76 -6.11
CA CYS A 30 -5.29 3.31 -7.25
C CYS A 30 -6.00 4.58 -7.74
N CYS A 31 -5.34 5.73 -7.72
CA CYS A 31 -5.90 7.03 -8.07
C CYS A 31 -5.21 7.63 -9.32
N SER A 32 -5.95 8.37 -10.14
CA SER A 32 -5.39 9.02 -11.34
C SER A 32 -4.40 10.13 -10.98
N SER A 33 -4.66 10.84 -9.89
CA SER A 33 -3.75 11.85 -9.34
C SER A 33 -3.96 12.00 -7.83
N ILE A 34 -2.91 12.46 -7.14
CA ILE A 34 -2.97 12.86 -5.73
C ILE A 34 -2.62 14.36 -5.68
N LEU A 35 -3.63 15.20 -5.51
CA LEU A 35 -3.49 16.66 -5.45
C LEU A 35 -3.24 17.12 -4.02
N LEU A 36 -2.46 18.20 -3.87
CA LEU A 36 -2.11 18.80 -2.57
C LEU A 36 -1.56 17.77 -1.56
N GLU A 37 -0.96 16.68 -2.07
CA GLU A 37 -0.45 15.54 -1.29
C GLU A 37 -1.49 14.83 -0.40
N ALA A 38 -2.78 15.16 -0.56
CA ALA A 38 -3.83 14.72 0.35
C ALA A 38 -5.13 14.33 -0.35
N VAL A 39 -5.33 14.64 -1.64
CA VAL A 39 -6.61 14.39 -2.34
C VAL A 39 -6.40 13.47 -3.53
N GLY A 40 -6.81 12.21 -3.39
CA GLY A 40 -6.86 11.25 -4.49
C GLY A 40 -8.08 11.48 -5.36
N LEU A 41 -7.87 11.65 -6.67
CA LEU A 41 -8.94 11.80 -7.66
C LEU A 41 -9.10 10.53 -8.49
N ASP A 42 -10.36 10.22 -8.83
CA ASP A 42 -10.70 9.09 -9.70
C ASP A 42 -10.05 7.79 -9.20
N CYS A 43 -10.25 7.50 -7.92
CA CYS A 43 -9.69 6.32 -7.27
C CYS A 43 -10.54 5.08 -7.54
N THR A 44 -9.87 3.94 -7.70
CA THR A 44 -10.47 2.61 -7.87
C THR A 44 -9.76 1.59 -6.99
N THR A 45 -10.45 0.52 -6.62
CA THR A 45 -9.86 -0.60 -5.90
C THR A 45 -8.81 -1.31 -6.76
N PRO A 46 -7.66 -1.74 -6.19
CA PRO A 46 -6.70 -2.60 -6.88
C PRO A 46 -7.36 -3.88 -7.39
N THR A 47 -6.93 -4.38 -8.55
CA THR A 47 -7.51 -5.58 -9.17
C THR A 47 -6.94 -6.89 -8.62
N VAL A 48 -5.90 -6.80 -7.77
CA VAL A 48 -5.21 -7.93 -7.14
C VAL A 48 -4.90 -7.61 -5.68
N SER A 49 -4.52 -8.63 -4.91
CA SER A 49 -3.97 -8.42 -3.56
C SER A 49 -2.61 -7.70 -3.63
N VAL A 50 -2.50 -6.57 -2.94
CA VAL A 50 -1.32 -5.70 -2.94
C VAL A 50 -0.55 -5.84 -1.63
N ALA A 51 0.12 -6.98 -1.46
CA ALA A 51 0.82 -7.31 -0.21
C ALA A 51 2.17 -6.57 -0.04
N THR A 52 2.71 -5.97 -1.10
CA THR A 52 3.99 -5.25 -1.06
C THR A 52 3.89 -3.97 -1.88
N ALA A 53 4.73 -2.98 -1.56
CA ALA A 53 4.76 -1.71 -2.28
C ALA A 53 5.03 -1.90 -3.78
N GLY A 54 5.90 -2.84 -4.15
CA GLY A 54 6.18 -3.17 -5.56
C GLY A 54 4.97 -3.74 -6.29
N ILE A 55 4.22 -4.66 -5.67
CA ILE A 55 2.98 -5.21 -6.24
C ILE A 55 1.92 -4.11 -6.34
N PHE A 56 1.79 -3.27 -5.32
CA PHE A 56 0.84 -2.17 -5.31
C PHE A 56 1.09 -1.18 -6.44
N GLN A 57 2.34 -0.76 -6.59
CA GLN A 57 2.75 0.14 -7.64
C GLN A 57 2.56 -0.47 -9.03
N ALA A 58 2.99 -1.71 -9.24
CA ALA A 58 2.82 -2.39 -10.51
C ALA A 58 1.34 -2.56 -10.89
N ASN A 59 0.48 -2.90 -9.93
CA ASN A 59 -0.95 -3.05 -10.17
C ASN A 59 -1.59 -1.72 -10.58
N CYS A 60 -1.38 -0.64 -9.82
CA CYS A 60 -1.94 0.65 -10.17
C CYS A 60 -1.39 1.19 -11.49
N ALA A 61 -0.09 1.00 -11.76
CA ALA A 61 0.51 1.41 -13.03
C ALA A 61 -0.09 0.67 -14.23
N SER A 62 -0.46 -0.61 -14.07
CA SER A 62 -1.08 -1.40 -15.15
C SER A 62 -2.44 -0.87 -15.61
N ILE A 63 -3.12 -0.09 -14.77
CA ILE A 63 -4.38 0.60 -15.08
C ILE A 63 -4.20 2.12 -15.24
N GLY A 64 -2.96 2.59 -15.42
CA GLY A 64 -2.66 4.00 -15.67
C GLY A 64 -2.84 4.92 -14.46
N LYS A 65 -2.75 4.38 -13.25
CA LYS A 65 -2.99 5.11 -11.99
C LYS A 65 -1.80 4.98 -11.03
N GLN A 66 -1.83 5.76 -9.96
CA GLN A 66 -0.82 5.77 -8.90
C GLN A 66 -1.38 5.12 -7.63
N PRO A 67 -0.54 4.42 -6.85
CA PRO A 67 -0.97 3.83 -5.59
C PRO A 67 -1.20 4.92 -4.53
N ALA A 68 -2.26 4.77 -3.74
CA ALA A 68 -2.72 5.72 -2.75
C ALA A 68 -3.31 5.00 -1.52
N CYS A 69 -3.03 5.52 -0.33
CA CYS A 69 -3.67 5.08 0.91
C CYS A 69 -4.73 6.08 1.31
N CYS A 70 -5.99 5.66 1.35
CA CYS A 70 -7.15 6.54 1.47
C CYS A 70 -7.96 6.27 2.73
N VAL A 71 -8.77 7.25 3.13
CA VAL A 71 -9.59 7.18 4.35
C VAL A 71 -10.81 6.29 4.24
N ALA A 72 -11.28 6.02 3.03
CA ALA A 72 -12.40 5.14 2.77
C ALA A 72 -12.08 4.22 1.58
N PRO A 73 -12.68 3.02 1.52
CA PRO A 73 -12.49 2.08 0.41
C PRO A 73 -13.33 2.43 -0.82
N ILE A 74 -14.08 3.53 -0.80
CA ILE A 74 -15.08 3.86 -1.81
C ILE A 74 -14.38 4.49 -3.02
N ALA A 75 -14.67 3.96 -4.21
CA ALA A 75 -14.21 4.48 -5.48
C ALA A 75 -15.10 5.65 -5.95
N GLY A 76 -14.50 6.64 -6.61
CA GLY A 76 -15.20 7.81 -7.14
C GLY A 76 -15.17 9.05 -6.23
N GLN A 77 -15.04 10.22 -6.85
CA GLN A 77 -14.85 11.55 -6.23
C GLN A 77 -13.50 11.73 -5.49
N GLY A 78 -13.24 12.96 -5.01
CA GLY A 78 -12.01 13.31 -4.31
C GLY A 78 -11.99 12.73 -2.90
N LEU A 79 -11.10 11.79 -2.65
CA LEU A 79 -10.88 11.19 -1.33
C LEU A 79 -9.66 11.79 -0.66
N LEU A 80 -9.69 11.85 0.68
CA LEU A 80 -8.46 12.09 1.42
C LEU A 80 -7.55 10.86 1.30
N CYS A 81 -6.39 11.05 0.67
CA CYS A 81 -5.42 10.01 0.36
C CYS A 81 -3.99 10.52 0.42
N ASN A 82 -3.08 9.67 0.92
CA ASN A 82 -1.64 9.93 0.95
C ASN A 82 -0.89 8.94 0.07
N LYS A 83 0.30 9.34 -0.40
CA LYS A 83 1.20 8.42 -1.10
C LYS A 83 1.67 7.31 -0.15
N PRO A 84 1.58 6.03 -0.54
CA PRO A 84 2.05 4.91 0.27
C PRO A 84 3.57 4.91 0.39
N ALA A 85 4.09 4.55 1.56
CA ALA A 85 5.53 4.39 1.76
C ALA A 85 6.10 3.31 0.84
N GLY A 86 7.32 3.53 0.33
CA GLY A 86 8.01 2.57 -0.54
C GLY A 86 7.46 2.49 -1.98
N THR A 87 6.58 3.41 -2.38
CA THR A 87 6.16 3.58 -3.78
C THR A 87 6.80 4.83 -4.39
N HIS A 88 7.07 4.82 -5.69
CA HIS A 88 7.76 5.90 -6.43
C HIS A 88 6.94 6.37 -7.61
#